data_AF-A0A2N1P719-F1
#
_entry.id   AF-A0A2N1P719-F1
#
_cell.length_a   1.000
_cell.length_b   1.000
_cell.length_c   1.000
_cell.angle_alpha   90.00
_cell.angle_beta   90.00
_cell.angle_gamma   90.00
#
_symmetry.space_group_name_H-M   'P 1'
#
loop_
_entity.id
_entity.type
_entity.pdbx_description
1 polymer ?
#
loop_
_entity_poly.entity_id
_entity_poly.type
_entity_poly.pdbx_seq_one_letter_code
_entity_poly.pdbx_strand_id
1 'polypeptide(L)'
;MKKATLILLVFLMAAAAMAQKEETTFLPYAPKPLRTDLPTVAFKTDSRLLMKAFYPEYYFNDYLVGRDIRWVERNDSAFMAVWDSLGYDILIKLEELSGIKWQERKIDINLMKYFRADVLYDPPCFPLEGIKMDDYIEVGATGLHQVLNLIKLLAGRNLMQNELPGNIYDPITNHPLMEKSGFRFDVLTITLTMSCAELIIPADSLQKIIKSTGWRRHNPGWEVYQNHFRFSWVLSSPEQPLSFYLSREPYDSPLVSLTRAPRPPRQDDASKGTDNSIKMAAGGGKLGFSVAKTPSGLLQVVDIDTLGLAYSSGLMPGDQIKRVNGEIVRNARDLMSKILDKLHTEGVYMIVIRDGRENGLLFLPAGDQY
;
A
#
# COMPACT_ATOMS: atom_id res chain seq x y z
N MET A 1 -6.55 -34.06 42.27
CA MET A 1 -7.31 -33.11 41.40
C MET A 1 -6.41 -32.18 40.59
N LYS A 2 -5.47 -31.40 41.17
CA LYS A 2 -4.64 -30.42 40.40
C LYS A 2 -3.85 -30.97 39.21
N LYS A 3 -3.38 -32.24 39.26
CA LYS A 3 -2.64 -32.87 38.14
C LYS A 3 -3.54 -33.21 36.95
N ALA A 4 -4.81 -33.59 37.19
CA ALA A 4 -5.74 -33.94 36.12
C ALA A 4 -6.19 -32.70 35.33
N THR A 5 -6.36 -31.56 36.01
CA THR A 5 -6.70 -30.28 35.38
C THR A 5 -5.58 -29.75 34.49
N LEU A 6 -4.31 -29.92 34.90
CA LEU A 6 -3.15 -29.51 34.09
C LEU A 6 -3.04 -30.35 32.81
N ILE A 7 -3.22 -31.67 32.90
CA ILE A 7 -3.17 -32.56 31.73
C ILE A 7 -4.30 -32.22 30.76
N LEU A 8 -5.52 -31.96 31.25
CA LEU A 8 -6.65 -31.56 30.42
C LEU A 8 -6.38 -30.21 29.71
N LEU A 9 -5.78 -29.24 30.41
CA LEU A 9 -5.41 -27.94 29.83
C LEU A 9 -4.32 -28.06 28.76
N VAL A 10 -3.30 -28.88 28.99
CA VAL A 10 -2.25 -29.14 27.98
C VAL A 10 -2.84 -29.86 26.77
N PHE A 11 -3.75 -30.81 26.98
CA PHE A 11 -4.41 -31.53 25.89
C PHE A 11 -5.34 -30.62 25.09
N LEU A 12 -6.09 -29.73 25.75
CA LEU A 12 -6.93 -28.73 25.09
C LEU A 12 -6.10 -27.69 24.33
N MET A 13 -4.96 -27.26 24.86
CA MET A 13 -4.04 -26.36 24.14
C MET A 13 -3.38 -27.06 22.93
N ALA A 14 -3.01 -28.34 23.06
CA ALA A 14 -2.48 -29.12 21.95
C ALA A 14 -3.55 -29.38 20.87
N ALA A 15 -4.79 -29.69 21.27
CA ALA A 15 -5.90 -29.86 20.34
C ALA A 15 -6.28 -28.55 19.65
N ALA A 16 -6.26 -27.40 20.36
CA ALA A 16 -6.48 -26.09 19.76
C ALA A 16 -5.35 -25.70 18.78
N ALA A 17 -4.10 -26.05 19.09
CA ALA A 17 -2.96 -25.84 18.20
C ALA A 17 -3.03 -26.72 16.94
N MET A 18 -3.54 -27.96 17.06
CA MET A 18 -3.77 -28.83 15.91
C MET A 18 -5.00 -28.42 15.10
N ALA A 19 -6.06 -27.93 15.73
CA ALA A 19 -7.26 -27.43 15.05
C ALA A 19 -7.02 -26.10 14.30
N GLN A 20 -6.06 -25.27 14.76
CA GLN A 20 -5.60 -24.11 13.98
C GLN A 20 -4.78 -24.51 12.74
N LYS A 21 -4.42 -25.79 12.61
CA LYS A 21 -3.64 -26.34 11.49
C LYS A 21 -4.49 -27.13 10.49
N GLU A 22 -5.81 -26.92 10.47
CA GLU A 22 -6.58 -27.12 9.25
C GLU A 22 -6.22 -25.99 8.26
N GLU A 23 -4.96 -25.99 7.83
CA GLU A 23 -4.58 -25.40 6.56
C GLU A 23 -5.45 -26.10 5.53
N THR A 24 -6.32 -25.33 4.89
CA THR A 24 -6.98 -25.73 3.66
C THR A 24 -5.87 -26.08 2.68
N THR A 25 -5.55 -27.37 2.60
CA THR A 25 -4.54 -27.87 1.68
C THR A 25 -5.08 -27.59 0.29
N PHE A 26 -4.61 -26.51 -0.32
CA PHE A 26 -4.87 -26.23 -1.72
C PHE A 26 -4.31 -27.40 -2.51
N LEU A 27 -5.19 -28.25 -3.03
CA LEU A 27 -4.76 -29.29 -3.96
C LEU A 27 -4.21 -28.58 -5.20
N PRO A 28 -2.97 -28.87 -5.62
CA PRO A 28 -2.38 -28.21 -6.78
C PRO A 28 -3.23 -28.53 -8.01
N TYR A 29 -3.74 -27.49 -8.67
CA TYR A 29 -4.39 -27.65 -9.97
C TYR A 29 -3.35 -28.06 -11.01
N ALA A 30 -3.78 -28.78 -12.05
CA ALA A 30 -2.91 -29.12 -13.17
C ALA A 30 -2.35 -27.83 -13.82
N PRO A 31 -1.08 -27.82 -14.26
CA PRO A 31 -0.47 -26.64 -14.86
C PRO A 31 -1.25 -26.22 -16.10
N LYS A 32 -1.71 -24.97 -16.11
CA LYS A 32 -2.43 -24.37 -17.24
C LYS A 32 -1.45 -24.03 -18.37
N PRO A 33 -1.87 -24.09 -19.64
CA PRO A 33 -1.01 -23.70 -20.76
C PRO A 33 -0.58 -22.23 -20.62
N LEU A 34 0.69 -21.95 -20.90
CA LEU A 34 1.25 -20.59 -20.86
C LEU A 34 0.52 -19.70 -21.86
N ARG A 35 -0.06 -18.62 -21.35
CA ARG A 35 -0.64 -17.52 -22.13
C ARG A 35 0.42 -16.46 -22.38
N THR A 36 0.71 -16.16 -23.64
CA THR A 36 1.75 -15.19 -24.04
C THR A 36 1.28 -13.73 -23.94
N ASP A 37 -0.02 -13.52 -23.75
CA ASP A 37 -0.63 -12.19 -23.66
C ASP A 37 -0.62 -11.60 -22.25
N LEU A 38 -0.35 -12.40 -21.22
CA LEU A 38 -0.27 -11.96 -19.83
C LEU A 38 1.17 -11.71 -19.37
N PRO A 39 1.38 -10.87 -18.34
CA PRO A 39 2.70 -10.64 -17.77
C PRO A 39 3.23 -11.89 -17.09
N THR A 40 4.53 -12.13 -17.25
CA THR A 40 5.25 -13.06 -16.38
C THR A 40 5.56 -12.36 -15.06
N VAL A 41 5.05 -12.88 -13.95
CA VAL A 41 5.37 -12.35 -12.62
C VAL A 41 6.53 -13.14 -12.03
N ALA A 42 7.59 -12.43 -11.66
CA ALA A 42 8.75 -12.99 -10.99
C ALA A 42 8.85 -12.40 -9.59
N PHE A 43 9.16 -13.25 -8.61
CA PHE A 43 9.37 -12.83 -7.23
C PHE A 43 10.85 -12.73 -6.93
N LYS A 44 11.28 -11.55 -6.47
CA LYS A 44 12.67 -11.26 -6.10
C LYS A 44 12.78 -11.24 -4.58
N THR A 45 13.76 -11.97 -4.06
CA THR A 45 14.06 -11.99 -2.62
C THR A 45 15.16 -10.99 -2.25
N ASP A 46 16.06 -10.66 -3.18
CA ASP A 46 17.12 -9.65 -2.97
C ASP A 46 16.58 -8.22 -3.10
N SER A 47 15.90 -7.79 -2.04
CA SER A 47 15.27 -6.48 -1.93
C SER A 47 16.11 -5.50 -1.10
N ARG A 48 17.45 -5.67 -1.05
CA ARG A 48 18.34 -4.95 -0.12
C ARG A 48 18.18 -3.44 -0.14
N LEU A 49 18.16 -2.85 -1.35
CA LEU A 49 18.05 -1.39 -1.52
C LEU A 49 16.69 -0.88 -1.03
N LEU A 50 15.61 -1.58 -1.39
CA LEU A 50 14.25 -1.23 -0.98
C LEU A 50 14.09 -1.34 0.53
N MET A 51 14.59 -2.41 1.14
CA MET A 51 14.54 -2.60 2.59
C MET A 51 15.21 -1.45 3.33
N LYS A 52 16.42 -1.05 2.90
CA LYS A 52 17.12 0.11 3.46
C LYS A 52 16.41 1.44 3.19
N ALA A 53 15.83 1.61 2.01
CA ALA A 53 15.10 2.82 1.66
C ALA A 53 13.83 2.98 2.51
N PHE A 54 13.08 1.90 2.71
CA PHE A 54 11.87 1.93 3.52
C PHE A 54 12.14 1.92 5.02
N TYR A 55 13.19 1.26 5.51
CA TYR A 55 13.46 1.14 6.95
C TYR A 55 14.92 1.40 7.29
N PRO A 56 15.45 2.62 7.03
CA PRO A 56 16.86 2.93 7.24
C PRO A 56 17.29 2.78 8.70
N GLU A 57 16.39 3.08 9.65
CA GLU A 57 16.66 2.92 11.08
C GLU A 57 16.71 1.46 11.52
N TYR A 58 15.91 0.59 10.92
CA TYR A 58 15.89 -0.84 11.23
C TYR A 58 17.06 -1.56 10.55
N TYR A 59 17.36 -1.18 9.32
CA TYR A 59 18.41 -1.77 8.48
C TYR A 59 19.69 -0.93 8.45
N PHE A 60 20.09 -0.38 9.59
CA PHE A 60 21.34 0.36 9.76
C PHE A 60 22.59 -0.51 9.56
N ASN A 61 22.45 -1.84 9.60
CA ASN A 61 23.52 -2.81 9.39
C ASN A 61 23.14 -3.82 8.29
N ASP A 62 24.04 -4.04 7.32
CA ASP A 62 23.89 -5.02 6.24
C ASP A 62 23.64 -6.45 6.73
N TYR A 63 24.14 -6.79 7.92
CA TYR A 63 23.86 -8.07 8.56
C TYR A 63 22.37 -8.30 8.77
N LEU A 64 21.62 -7.28 9.20
CA LEU A 64 20.18 -7.38 9.46
C LEU A 64 19.40 -7.57 8.15
N VAL A 65 19.80 -6.85 7.09
CA VAL A 65 19.20 -7.02 5.76
C VAL A 65 19.45 -8.43 5.25
N GLY A 66 20.69 -8.91 5.28
CA GLY A 66 21.02 -10.25 4.83
C GLY A 66 20.35 -11.35 5.65
N ARG A 67 20.13 -11.14 6.96
CA ARG A 67 19.36 -12.06 7.80
C ARG A 67 17.91 -12.18 7.33
N ASP A 68 17.27 -11.06 7.04
CA ASP A 68 15.87 -11.02 6.66
C ASP A 68 15.65 -11.52 5.20
N ILE A 69 16.58 -11.25 4.28
CA ILE A 69 16.59 -11.87 2.93
C ILE A 69 16.64 -13.40 3.03
N ARG A 70 17.59 -13.94 3.81
CA ARG A 70 17.67 -15.40 4.04
C ARG A 70 16.43 -15.97 4.71
N TRP A 71 15.72 -15.16 5.51
CA TRP A 71 14.46 -15.58 6.10
C TRP A 71 13.37 -15.68 5.02
N VAL A 72 13.25 -14.66 4.16
CA VAL A 72 12.29 -14.66 3.05
C VAL A 72 12.51 -15.87 2.13
N GLU A 73 13.75 -16.12 1.72
CA GLU A 73 14.14 -17.27 0.87
C GLU A 73 13.79 -18.64 1.48
N ARG A 74 13.67 -18.73 2.81
CA ARG A 74 13.30 -19.98 3.50
C ARG A 74 11.79 -20.15 3.67
N ASN A 75 11.03 -19.06 3.55
CA ASN A 75 9.61 -19.02 3.90
C ASN A 75 8.71 -18.63 2.71
N ASP A 76 9.27 -18.39 1.52
CA ASP A 76 8.52 -18.05 0.31
C ASP A 76 7.82 -19.26 -0.33
N SER A 77 8.30 -20.48 -0.11
CA SER A 77 7.80 -21.71 -0.76
C SER A 77 6.27 -21.88 -0.71
N ALA A 78 5.63 -21.66 0.44
CA ALA A 78 4.18 -21.76 0.58
C ALA A 78 3.45 -20.70 -0.26
N PHE A 79 3.97 -19.47 -0.26
CA PHE A 79 3.45 -18.39 -1.07
C PHE A 79 3.63 -18.66 -2.58
N MET A 80 4.81 -19.13 -2.98
CA MET A 80 5.12 -19.50 -4.36
C MET A 80 4.20 -20.61 -4.87
N ALA A 81 3.93 -21.64 -4.05
CA ALA A 81 2.99 -22.70 -4.42
C ALA A 81 1.57 -22.17 -4.67
N VAL A 82 1.13 -21.19 -3.88
CA VAL A 82 -0.17 -20.53 -4.09
C VAL A 82 -0.16 -19.70 -5.37
N TRP A 83 0.93 -18.97 -5.64
CA TRP A 83 1.09 -18.24 -6.89
C TRP A 83 1.07 -19.15 -8.11
N ASP A 84 1.82 -20.25 -8.09
CA ASP A 84 1.87 -21.20 -9.21
C ASP A 84 0.49 -21.79 -9.53
N SER A 85 -0.36 -21.91 -8.51
CA SER A 85 -1.73 -22.41 -8.62
C SER A 85 -2.72 -21.36 -9.15
N LEU A 86 -2.67 -20.12 -8.63
CA LEU A 86 -3.71 -19.11 -8.84
C LEU A 86 -3.28 -17.91 -9.69
N GLY A 87 -1.99 -17.70 -9.90
CA GLY A 87 -1.43 -16.45 -10.43
C GLY A 87 -2.00 -16.06 -11.80
N TYR A 88 -2.11 -17.02 -12.72
CA TYR A 88 -2.72 -16.78 -14.03
C TYR A 88 -4.21 -16.41 -13.94
N ASP A 89 -4.97 -17.07 -13.07
CA ASP A 89 -6.39 -16.76 -12.90
C ASP A 89 -6.58 -15.37 -12.32
N ILE A 90 -5.74 -14.97 -11.36
CA ILE A 90 -5.72 -13.60 -10.82
C ILE A 90 -5.49 -12.60 -11.96
N LEU A 91 -4.44 -12.77 -12.77
CA LEU A 91 -4.11 -11.84 -13.85
C LEU A 91 -5.21 -11.74 -14.91
N ILE A 92 -5.81 -12.87 -15.30
CA ILE A 92 -6.93 -12.92 -16.25
C ILE A 92 -8.13 -12.16 -15.67
N LYS A 93 -8.52 -12.46 -14.43
CA LYS A 93 -9.67 -11.83 -13.80
C LYS A 93 -9.46 -10.35 -13.58
N LEU A 94 -8.25 -9.91 -13.22
CA LEU A 94 -7.96 -8.49 -13.12
C LEU A 94 -8.11 -7.77 -14.46
N GLU A 95 -7.58 -8.32 -15.57
CA GLU A 95 -7.74 -7.73 -16.91
C GLU A 95 -9.22 -7.72 -17.36
N GLU A 96 -9.96 -8.82 -17.16
CA GLU A 96 -11.37 -8.92 -17.53
C GLU A 96 -12.24 -7.93 -16.74
N LEU A 97 -12.02 -7.83 -15.42
CA LEU A 97 -12.82 -7.00 -14.53
C LEU A 97 -12.45 -5.52 -14.63
N SER A 98 -11.19 -5.18 -14.93
CA SER A 98 -10.79 -3.79 -15.12
C SER A 98 -11.10 -3.28 -16.52
N GLY A 99 -11.08 -4.18 -17.53
CA GLY A 99 -11.09 -3.83 -18.94
C GLY A 99 -9.79 -3.15 -19.39
N ILE A 100 -8.72 -3.21 -18.58
CA ILE A 100 -7.40 -2.65 -18.86
C ILE A 100 -6.44 -3.80 -19.16
N LYS A 101 -5.94 -3.82 -20.39
CA LYS A 101 -5.00 -4.84 -20.86
C LYS A 101 -3.64 -4.70 -20.18
N TRP A 102 -3.03 -5.84 -19.87
CA TRP A 102 -1.64 -5.87 -19.47
C TRP A 102 -0.72 -5.48 -20.64
N GLN A 103 0.06 -4.42 -20.46
CA GLN A 103 1.08 -4.00 -21.43
C GLN A 103 2.46 -4.45 -21.00
N GLU A 104 2.72 -4.43 -19.68
CA GLU A 104 3.93 -5.00 -19.11
C GLU A 104 4.03 -6.49 -19.41
N ARG A 105 5.18 -6.91 -19.96
CA ARG A 105 5.46 -8.33 -20.21
C ARG A 105 6.03 -9.04 -19.00
N LYS A 106 6.61 -8.28 -18.06
CA LYS A 106 7.26 -8.81 -16.87
C LYS A 106 6.97 -7.90 -15.68
N ILE A 107 6.57 -8.50 -14.56
CA ILE A 107 6.35 -7.80 -13.30
C ILE A 107 7.29 -8.43 -12.27
N ASP A 108 8.21 -7.65 -11.73
CA ASP A 108 9.15 -8.10 -10.70
C ASP A 108 8.67 -7.66 -9.31
N ILE A 109 8.05 -8.57 -8.55
CA ILE A 109 7.55 -8.31 -7.20
C ILE A 109 8.64 -8.59 -6.17
N ASN A 110 8.96 -7.59 -5.35
CA ASN A 110 9.99 -7.67 -4.32
C ASN A 110 9.39 -8.27 -3.03
N LEU A 111 9.75 -9.52 -2.73
CA LEU A 111 9.40 -10.17 -1.47
C LEU A 111 10.25 -9.61 -0.34
N MET A 112 9.61 -9.32 0.79
CA MET A 112 10.28 -8.78 1.97
C MET A 112 9.59 -9.18 3.27
N LYS A 113 10.29 -9.05 4.39
CA LYS A 113 9.73 -9.32 5.73
C LYS A 113 8.88 -8.16 6.26
N TYR A 114 9.06 -6.95 5.74
CA TYR A 114 8.40 -5.75 6.26
C TYR A 114 7.71 -5.03 5.11
N PHE A 115 6.43 -4.66 5.25
CA PHE A 115 5.90 -3.54 4.47
C PHE A 115 4.81 -2.74 5.21
N ARG A 116 5.07 -1.45 5.49
CA ARG A 116 4.07 -0.50 6.00
C ARG A 116 4.15 0.82 5.23
N ALA A 117 4.24 0.73 3.91
CA ALA A 117 3.76 1.82 3.08
C ALA A 117 2.32 1.45 2.69
N ASP A 118 1.37 2.27 3.11
CA ASP A 118 0.03 2.16 2.55
C ASP A 118 0.16 2.56 1.06
N VAL A 119 -0.35 1.72 0.15
CA VAL A 119 -0.51 2.08 -1.27
C VAL A 119 0.81 2.16 -2.05
N LEU A 120 1.57 1.06 -2.10
CA LEU A 120 2.74 0.94 -2.98
C LEU A 120 2.51 -0.10 -4.08
N TYR A 121 2.28 0.40 -5.28
CA TYR A 121 2.17 -0.40 -6.51
C TYR A 121 3.41 -0.28 -7.41
N ASP A 122 4.29 0.69 -7.11
CA ASP A 122 5.53 0.93 -7.83
C ASP A 122 6.64 1.51 -6.91
N PRO A 123 7.76 0.78 -6.70
CA PRO A 123 7.99 -0.60 -7.13
C PRO A 123 7.05 -1.57 -6.38
N PRO A 124 6.58 -2.66 -7.02
CA PRO A 124 5.71 -3.61 -6.34
C PRO A 124 6.48 -4.37 -5.26
N CYS A 125 6.04 -4.22 -4.02
CA CYS A 125 6.62 -4.84 -2.83
C CYS A 125 5.57 -5.69 -2.12
N PHE A 126 5.95 -6.87 -1.65
CA PHE A 126 5.03 -7.79 -1.00
C PHE A 126 5.59 -8.32 0.33
N PRO A 127 4.95 -8.01 1.48
CA PRO A 127 5.38 -8.51 2.77
C PRO A 127 4.95 -9.97 3.00
N LEU A 128 5.91 -10.85 3.33
CA LEU A 128 5.64 -12.23 3.76
C LEU A 128 5.42 -12.35 5.28
N GLU A 129 5.93 -11.40 6.06
CA GLU A 129 5.78 -11.36 7.51
C GLU A 129 5.44 -9.93 7.95
N GLY A 130 5.10 -9.77 9.22
CA GLY A 130 5.03 -8.46 9.85
C GLY A 130 6.26 -8.24 10.74
N ILE A 131 6.40 -7.03 11.28
CA ILE A 131 7.52 -6.68 12.15
C ILE A 131 7.12 -6.63 13.63
N LYS A 132 8.10 -6.97 14.48
CA LYS A 132 8.15 -6.54 15.88
C LYS A 132 9.16 -5.40 16.04
N MET A 133 8.70 -4.18 16.30
CA MET A 133 9.52 -3.02 16.67
C MET A 133 9.18 -2.60 18.09
N ASP A 134 10.12 -2.80 19.03
CA ASP A 134 9.95 -2.46 20.46
C ASP A 134 8.60 -2.95 21.02
N ASP A 135 7.64 -2.03 21.22
CA ASP A 135 6.30 -2.27 21.76
C ASP A 135 5.22 -2.54 20.68
N TYR A 136 5.58 -2.46 19.41
CA TYR A 136 4.70 -2.68 18.27
C TYR A 136 4.93 -4.06 17.64
N ILE A 137 3.89 -4.89 17.62
CA ILE A 137 3.89 -6.16 16.89
C ILE A 137 2.79 -6.08 15.83
N GLU A 138 3.20 -6.10 14.57
CA GLU A 138 2.31 -6.33 13.45
C GLU A 138 2.47 -7.76 12.99
N VAL A 139 1.37 -8.51 13.02
CA VAL A 139 1.37 -9.90 12.53
C VAL A 139 1.16 -9.83 11.03
N GLY A 140 2.08 -10.44 10.27
CA GLY A 140 1.96 -10.55 8.83
C GLY A 140 0.69 -11.32 8.45
N ALA A 141 0.09 -10.95 7.32
CA ALA A 141 -0.96 -11.76 6.72
C ALA A 141 -0.41 -13.16 6.42
N THR A 142 -1.24 -14.19 6.58
CA THR A 142 -0.91 -15.58 6.20
C THR A 142 -2.05 -16.21 5.39
N GLY A 143 -1.72 -17.23 4.59
CA GLY A 143 -2.71 -18.00 3.82
C GLY A 143 -3.53 -17.13 2.88
N LEU A 144 -4.86 -17.26 2.93
CA LEU A 144 -5.78 -16.52 2.06
C LEU A 144 -5.73 -14.99 2.24
N HIS A 145 -5.26 -14.50 3.38
CA HIS A 145 -5.04 -13.06 3.56
C HIS A 145 -3.85 -12.57 2.71
N GLN A 146 -2.79 -13.37 2.57
CA GLN A 146 -1.69 -13.07 1.64
C GLN A 146 -2.20 -13.06 0.19
N VAL A 147 -3.07 -14.00 -0.18
CA VAL A 147 -3.68 -14.02 -1.52
C VAL A 147 -4.48 -12.74 -1.77
N LEU A 148 -5.31 -12.30 -0.83
CA LEU A 148 -6.05 -11.05 -0.97
C LEU A 148 -5.13 -9.83 -1.12
N ASN A 149 -4.05 -9.76 -0.33
CA ASN A 149 -3.05 -8.70 -0.45
C ASN A 149 -2.37 -8.72 -1.82
N LEU A 150 -2.09 -9.91 -2.38
CA LEU A 150 -1.45 -10.06 -3.67
C LEU A 150 -2.39 -9.63 -4.81
N ILE A 151 -3.66 -10.02 -4.72
CA ILE A 151 -4.71 -9.54 -5.64
C ILE A 151 -4.76 -8.01 -5.58
N LYS A 152 -4.70 -7.40 -4.38
CA LYS A 152 -4.69 -5.93 -4.22
C LYS A 152 -3.50 -5.27 -4.89
N LEU A 153 -2.30 -5.80 -4.66
CA LEU A 153 -1.07 -5.29 -5.28
C LEU A 153 -1.16 -5.34 -6.81
N LEU A 154 -1.57 -6.49 -7.36
CA LEU A 154 -1.72 -6.68 -8.80
C LEU A 154 -2.87 -5.87 -9.39
N ALA A 155 -3.97 -5.67 -8.66
CA ALA A 155 -5.07 -4.80 -9.08
C ALA A 155 -4.57 -3.37 -9.27
N GLY A 156 -3.83 -2.82 -8.30
CA GLY A 156 -3.24 -1.49 -8.45
C GLY A 156 -2.24 -1.42 -9.60
N ARG A 157 -1.40 -2.45 -9.79
CA ARG A 157 -0.48 -2.53 -10.94
C ARG A 157 -1.20 -2.61 -12.28
N ASN A 158 -2.34 -3.29 -12.34
CA ASN A 158 -3.19 -3.36 -13.54
C ASN A 158 -3.80 -2.00 -13.87
N LEU A 159 -4.29 -1.26 -12.87
CA LEU A 159 -4.80 0.10 -13.06
C LEU A 159 -3.71 1.06 -13.59
N MET A 160 -2.46 0.90 -13.11
CA MET A 160 -1.32 1.69 -13.58
C MET A 160 -0.92 1.44 -15.04
N GLN A 161 -1.41 0.36 -15.69
CA GLN A 161 -1.12 0.13 -17.10
C GLN A 161 -1.67 1.27 -17.99
N ASN A 162 -2.70 1.99 -17.55
CA ASN A 162 -3.23 3.14 -18.28
C ASN A 162 -2.29 4.35 -18.35
N GLU A 163 -1.25 4.39 -17.52
CA GLU A 163 -0.27 5.46 -17.54
C GLU A 163 0.92 5.16 -18.46
N LEU A 164 1.02 3.92 -18.96
CA LEU A 164 2.12 3.52 -19.82
C LEU A 164 2.03 4.21 -21.19
N PRO A 165 3.19 4.48 -21.83
CA PRO A 165 3.24 5.06 -23.18
C PRO A 165 2.41 4.24 -24.17
N GLY A 166 1.34 4.84 -24.71
CA GLY A 166 0.38 4.18 -25.59
C GLY A 166 -1.07 4.50 -25.24
N ASN A 167 -1.36 4.79 -23.97
CA ASN A 167 -2.71 5.05 -23.46
C ASN A 167 -2.97 6.53 -23.12
N ILE A 168 -2.14 7.45 -23.64
CA ILE A 168 -2.21 8.89 -23.32
C ILE A 168 -3.57 9.51 -23.70
N TYR A 169 -4.24 8.94 -24.69
CA TYR A 169 -5.55 9.41 -25.16
C TYR A 169 -6.74 8.66 -24.54
N ASP A 170 -6.51 7.73 -23.62
CA ASP A 170 -7.60 7.05 -22.92
C ASP A 170 -8.27 8.08 -21.97
N PRO A 171 -9.57 8.36 -22.13
CA PRO A 171 -10.29 9.32 -21.27
C PRO A 171 -10.29 8.92 -19.78
N ILE A 172 -10.00 7.67 -19.46
CA ILE A 172 -9.92 7.17 -18.09
C ILE A 172 -8.62 7.61 -17.42
N THR A 173 -7.52 7.75 -18.16
CA THR A 173 -6.18 8.06 -17.61
C THR A 173 -6.18 9.36 -16.81
N ASN A 174 -6.95 10.37 -17.24
CA ASN A 174 -7.05 11.67 -16.58
C ASN A 174 -8.28 11.78 -15.65
N HIS A 175 -9.00 10.68 -15.42
CA HIS A 175 -10.17 10.69 -14.56
C HIS A 175 -9.77 10.96 -13.10
N PRO A 176 -10.47 11.85 -12.36
CA PRO A 176 -10.08 12.19 -10.98
C PRO A 176 -9.94 10.98 -10.04
N LEU A 177 -10.74 9.93 -10.22
CA LEU A 177 -10.62 8.70 -9.41
C LEU A 177 -9.31 7.93 -9.64
N MET A 178 -8.62 8.14 -10.76
CA MET A 178 -7.31 7.54 -11.06
C MET A 178 -6.14 8.29 -10.40
N GLU A 179 -6.40 9.40 -9.69
CA GLU A 179 -5.36 10.13 -8.96
C GLU A 179 -4.73 9.25 -7.86
N LYS A 180 -3.42 8.97 -8.01
CA LYS A 180 -2.60 8.18 -7.09
C LYS A 180 -2.60 8.80 -5.69
N SER A 181 -3.53 8.31 -4.87
CA SER A 181 -3.69 8.71 -3.48
C SER A 181 -4.22 7.52 -2.70
N GLY A 182 -4.00 7.51 -1.39
CA GLY A 182 -4.55 6.48 -0.51
C GLY A 182 -6.06 6.52 -0.29
N PHE A 183 -6.78 7.29 -1.11
CA PHE A 183 -8.24 7.34 -1.09
C PHE A 183 -8.82 7.06 -2.48
N ARG A 184 -8.51 7.88 -3.49
CA ARG A 184 -9.13 7.74 -4.83
C ARG A 184 -8.70 6.46 -5.53
N PHE A 185 -7.41 6.37 -5.82
CA PHE A 185 -6.83 5.22 -6.48
C PHE A 185 -6.94 3.94 -5.63
N ASP A 186 -6.77 4.03 -4.32
CA ASP A 186 -6.91 2.88 -3.41
C ASP A 186 -8.34 2.34 -3.38
N VAL A 187 -9.38 3.19 -3.44
CA VAL A 187 -10.78 2.72 -3.52
C VAL A 187 -11.06 2.00 -4.84
N LEU A 188 -10.54 2.50 -5.97
CA LEU A 188 -10.63 1.78 -7.24
C LEU A 188 -9.91 0.44 -7.19
N THR A 189 -8.72 0.43 -6.59
CA THR A 189 -7.94 -0.79 -6.39
C THR A 189 -8.71 -1.78 -5.53
N ILE A 190 -9.29 -1.34 -4.40
CA ILE A 190 -10.13 -2.19 -3.53
C ILE A 190 -11.34 -2.72 -4.28
N THR A 191 -12.00 -1.89 -5.10
CA THR A 191 -13.16 -2.30 -5.90
C THR A 191 -12.78 -3.46 -6.82
N LEU A 192 -11.71 -3.31 -7.60
CA LEU A 192 -11.21 -4.36 -8.48
C LEU A 192 -10.72 -5.60 -7.70
N THR A 193 -10.05 -5.37 -6.58
CA THR A 193 -9.54 -6.43 -5.69
C THR A 193 -10.67 -7.30 -5.18
N MET A 194 -11.74 -6.69 -4.69
CA MET A 194 -12.86 -7.42 -4.09
C MET A 194 -13.63 -8.21 -5.14
N SER A 195 -13.89 -7.63 -6.31
CA SER A 195 -14.54 -8.36 -7.40
C SER A 195 -13.70 -9.56 -7.88
N CYS A 196 -12.37 -9.41 -7.94
CA CYS A 196 -11.48 -10.53 -8.27
C CYS A 196 -11.45 -11.58 -7.14
N ALA A 197 -11.34 -11.14 -5.90
CA ALA A 197 -11.27 -12.02 -4.73
C ALA A 197 -12.55 -12.82 -4.51
N GLU A 198 -13.73 -12.27 -4.80
CA GLU A 198 -15.01 -12.99 -4.72
C GLU A 198 -15.08 -14.18 -5.70
N LEU A 199 -14.28 -14.18 -6.77
CA LEU A 199 -14.19 -15.27 -7.74
C LEU A 199 -13.13 -16.33 -7.39
N ILE A 200 -12.15 -15.97 -6.54
CA ILE A 200 -10.96 -16.79 -6.29
C ILE A 200 -10.93 -17.34 -4.85
N ILE A 201 -11.33 -16.51 -3.89
CA ILE A 201 -11.27 -16.84 -2.45
C ILE A 201 -12.64 -17.33 -2.00
N PRO A 202 -12.73 -18.45 -1.26
CA PRO A 202 -14.00 -18.92 -0.69
C PRO A 202 -14.69 -17.83 0.13
N ALA A 203 -16.01 -17.66 -0.07
CA ALA A 203 -16.78 -16.56 0.48
C ALA A 203 -16.62 -16.41 2.02
N ASP A 204 -16.67 -17.50 2.78
CA ASP A 204 -16.52 -17.47 4.24
C ASP A 204 -15.13 -16.96 4.68
N SER A 205 -14.09 -17.38 3.96
CA SER A 205 -12.72 -16.94 4.21
C SER A 205 -12.53 -15.47 3.86
N LEU A 206 -13.07 -15.02 2.72
CA LEU A 206 -13.03 -13.62 2.33
C LEU A 206 -13.76 -12.74 3.35
N GLN A 207 -14.96 -13.17 3.80
CA GLN A 207 -15.72 -12.47 4.84
C GLN A 207 -14.95 -12.38 6.16
N LYS A 208 -14.22 -13.44 6.55
CA LYS A 208 -13.36 -13.43 7.74
C LYS A 208 -12.23 -12.41 7.60
N ILE A 209 -11.56 -12.36 6.44
CA ILE A 209 -10.44 -11.45 6.18
C ILE A 209 -10.91 -9.99 6.23
N ILE A 210 -11.98 -9.63 5.52
CA ILE A 210 -12.45 -8.23 5.44
C ILE A 210 -13.06 -7.70 6.76
N LYS A 211 -13.46 -8.61 7.66
CA LYS A 211 -13.88 -8.25 9.02
C LYS A 211 -12.69 -8.08 9.97
N SER A 212 -11.50 -8.51 9.59
CA SER A 212 -10.31 -8.34 10.42
C SER A 212 -9.94 -6.87 10.59
N THR A 213 -9.51 -6.50 11.80
CA THR A 213 -9.05 -5.15 12.11
C THR A 213 -7.78 -4.78 11.35
N GLY A 214 -6.91 -5.76 11.08
CA GLY A 214 -5.72 -5.59 10.26
C GLY A 214 -6.08 -5.12 8.85
N TRP A 215 -6.93 -5.85 8.13
CA TRP A 215 -7.34 -5.47 6.78
C TRP A 215 -7.94 -4.05 6.74
N ARG A 216 -8.90 -3.74 7.62
CA ARG A 216 -9.55 -2.43 7.62
C ARG A 216 -8.59 -1.29 7.92
N ARG A 217 -7.58 -1.51 8.77
CA ARG A 217 -6.57 -0.51 9.12
C ARG A 217 -5.73 -0.08 7.92
N HIS A 218 -5.39 -1.00 7.02
CA HIS A 218 -4.54 -0.75 5.85
C HIS A 218 -5.32 -0.39 4.58
N ASN A 219 -6.63 -0.20 4.71
CA ASN A 219 -7.53 0.12 3.60
C ASN A 219 -8.47 1.25 4.05
N PRO A 220 -7.98 2.50 4.18
CA PRO A 220 -8.80 3.62 4.65
C PRO A 220 -9.99 3.91 3.71
N GLY A 221 -9.88 3.56 2.43
CA GLY A 221 -10.98 3.60 1.46
C GLY A 221 -12.09 2.56 1.66
N TRP A 222 -11.93 1.63 2.62
CA TRP A 222 -12.83 0.49 2.80
C TRP A 222 -14.29 0.88 3.04
N GLU A 223 -14.55 1.88 3.88
CA GLU A 223 -15.93 2.31 4.18
C GLU A 223 -16.60 2.94 2.96
N VAL A 224 -15.84 3.72 2.17
CA VAL A 224 -16.33 4.30 0.91
C VAL A 224 -16.66 3.21 -0.09
N TYR A 225 -15.78 2.21 -0.22
CA TYR A 225 -16.04 1.05 -1.06
C TYR A 225 -17.33 0.32 -0.64
N GLN A 226 -17.47 -0.01 0.65
CA GLN A 226 -18.62 -0.76 1.16
C GLN A 226 -19.95 -0.05 0.92
N ASN A 227 -19.98 1.27 1.15
CA ASN A 227 -21.22 2.04 1.12
C ASN A 227 -21.60 2.49 -0.29
N HIS A 228 -20.62 2.67 -1.18
CA HIS A 228 -20.86 3.32 -2.48
C HIS A 228 -20.47 2.46 -3.68
N PHE A 229 -19.32 1.80 -3.67
CA PHE A 229 -18.83 1.08 -4.86
C PHE A 229 -19.39 -0.34 -4.93
N ARG A 230 -19.45 -1.07 -3.80
CA ARG A 230 -19.82 -2.49 -3.76
C ARG A 230 -21.13 -2.83 -4.48
N PHE A 231 -22.13 -1.96 -4.37
CA PHE A 231 -23.46 -2.19 -4.95
C PHE A 231 -23.70 -1.40 -6.23
N SER A 232 -22.97 -0.30 -6.44
CA SER A 232 -23.17 0.56 -7.62
C SER A 232 -22.32 0.12 -8.80
N TRP A 233 -21.13 -0.41 -8.54
CA TRP A 233 -20.14 -0.79 -9.55
C TRP A 233 -19.90 -2.30 -9.48
N VAL A 234 -20.87 -3.04 -10.01
CA VAL A 234 -20.85 -4.50 -9.98
C VAL A 234 -19.99 -5.00 -11.14
N LEU A 235 -18.73 -5.32 -10.86
CA LEU A 235 -17.81 -5.92 -11.82
C LEU A 235 -18.06 -7.44 -11.84
N SER A 236 -19.11 -7.88 -12.51
CA SER A 236 -19.46 -9.31 -12.60
C SER A 236 -19.26 -9.91 -13.99
N SER A 237 -19.10 -9.08 -15.02
CA SER A 237 -18.92 -9.54 -16.39
C SER A 237 -17.92 -8.67 -17.16
N PRO A 238 -17.27 -9.22 -18.20
CA PRO A 238 -16.45 -8.44 -19.13
C PRO A 238 -17.22 -7.35 -19.90
N GLU A 239 -18.55 -7.35 -19.84
CA GLU A 239 -19.40 -6.35 -20.52
C GLU A 239 -19.44 -5.02 -19.77
N GLN A 240 -19.25 -5.07 -18.44
CA GLN A 240 -19.25 -3.90 -17.56
C GLN A 240 -17.98 -3.90 -16.70
N PRO A 241 -16.80 -3.77 -17.33
CA PRO A 241 -15.54 -3.67 -16.60
C PRO A 241 -15.44 -2.32 -15.87
N LEU A 242 -14.44 -2.17 -15.00
CA LEU A 242 -14.20 -0.93 -14.27
C LEU A 242 -14.02 0.28 -15.19
N SER A 243 -13.31 0.10 -16.30
CA SER A 243 -13.13 1.11 -17.35
C SER A 243 -14.45 1.63 -17.91
N PHE A 244 -15.46 0.76 -18.06
CA PHE A 244 -16.80 1.17 -18.47
C PHE A 244 -17.46 2.11 -17.46
N TYR A 245 -17.39 1.79 -16.16
CA TYR A 245 -17.91 2.67 -15.11
C TYR A 245 -17.15 4.00 -15.06
N LEU A 246 -15.82 3.96 -15.11
CA LEU A 246 -14.97 5.16 -15.10
C LEU A 246 -15.25 6.08 -16.29
N SER A 247 -15.48 5.53 -17.49
CA SER A 247 -15.79 6.33 -18.69
C SER A 247 -17.13 7.08 -18.60
N ARG A 248 -18.03 6.65 -17.71
CA ARG A 248 -19.37 7.21 -17.52
C ARG A 248 -19.51 8.04 -16.26
N GLU A 249 -18.55 7.95 -15.35
CA GLU A 249 -18.55 8.70 -14.11
C GLU A 249 -18.21 10.17 -14.39
N PRO A 250 -19.08 11.13 -14.01
CA PRO A 250 -18.75 12.54 -14.15
C PRO A 250 -17.56 12.94 -13.28
N TYR A 251 -16.72 13.86 -13.76
CA TYR A 251 -15.50 14.29 -13.06
C TYR A 251 -15.81 15.06 -11.76
N ASP A 252 -17.01 15.60 -11.63
CA ASP A 252 -17.51 16.36 -10.49
C ASP A 252 -18.53 15.57 -9.65
N SER A 253 -18.60 14.25 -9.85
CA SER A 253 -19.62 13.43 -9.19
C SER A 253 -19.50 13.40 -7.66
N PRO A 254 -20.58 13.00 -6.96
CA PRO A 254 -20.51 12.70 -5.54
C PRO A 254 -19.46 11.65 -5.18
N LEU A 255 -19.26 10.61 -6.02
CA LEU A 255 -18.24 9.58 -5.77
C LEU A 255 -16.82 10.16 -5.82
N VAL A 256 -16.53 11.02 -6.79
CA VAL A 256 -15.24 11.73 -6.89
C VAL A 256 -14.99 12.62 -5.67
N SER A 257 -16.05 13.17 -5.09
CA SER A 257 -15.97 14.01 -3.89
C SER A 257 -15.79 13.20 -2.61
N LEU A 258 -16.48 12.06 -2.48
CA LEU A 258 -16.39 11.15 -1.33
C LEU A 258 -15.04 10.45 -1.21
N THR A 259 -14.38 10.23 -2.33
CA THR A 259 -13.05 9.61 -2.40
C THR A 259 -11.91 10.61 -2.22
N ARG A 260 -12.19 11.91 -2.00
CA ARG A 260 -11.13 12.87 -1.68
C ARG A 260 -10.49 12.52 -0.34
N ALA A 261 -9.18 12.73 -0.26
CA ALA A 261 -8.51 12.65 1.03
C ALA A 261 -9.21 13.60 2.03
N PRO A 262 -9.46 13.15 3.28
CA PRO A 262 -10.03 13.99 4.32
C PRO A 262 -9.23 15.28 4.42
N ARG A 263 -9.92 16.42 4.32
CA ARG A 263 -9.28 17.68 4.64
C ARG A 263 -8.94 17.64 6.12
N PRO A 264 -7.69 17.90 6.53
CA PRO A 264 -7.38 18.02 7.94
C PRO A 264 -8.29 19.09 8.54
N PRO A 265 -8.79 18.90 9.78
CA PRO A 265 -9.64 19.88 10.42
C PRO A 265 -8.91 21.22 10.36
N ARG A 266 -9.59 22.23 9.79
CA ARG A 266 -9.08 23.59 9.77
C ARG A 266 -8.89 23.96 11.22
N GLN A 267 -7.64 24.03 11.69
CA GLN A 267 -7.37 24.60 13.00
C GLN A 267 -7.89 26.03 12.92
N ASP A 268 -8.93 26.33 13.70
CA ASP A 268 -9.45 27.68 13.78
C ASP A 268 -8.34 28.58 14.31
N ASP A 269 -7.71 29.30 13.38
CA ASP A 269 -6.65 30.29 13.62
C ASP A 269 -7.10 31.35 14.65
N ALA A 270 -8.41 31.45 14.93
CA ALA A 270 -8.99 32.29 15.97
C ALA A 270 -8.48 31.96 17.40
N SER A 271 -7.93 30.76 17.62
CA SER A 271 -7.33 30.39 18.92
C SER A 271 -5.80 30.48 18.96
N LYS A 272 -5.13 30.70 17.82
CA LYS A 272 -3.68 31.00 17.76
C LYS A 272 -3.51 32.52 17.80
N GLY A 273 -3.58 33.09 18.99
CA GLY A 273 -3.26 34.50 19.19
C GLY A 273 -1.87 34.80 18.63
N THR A 274 -1.80 35.50 17.48
CA THR A 274 -0.62 36.18 16.90
C THR A 274 0.73 35.54 17.22
N ASP A 275 0.83 34.21 17.14
CA ASP A 275 2.12 33.57 17.26
C ASP A 275 2.71 33.62 15.86
N ASN A 276 3.73 34.47 15.70
CA ASN A 276 4.51 34.70 14.47
C ASN A 276 5.25 33.42 14.05
N SER A 277 4.52 32.32 13.87
CA SER A 277 5.01 31.11 13.27
C SER A 277 5.24 31.42 11.79
N ILE A 278 6.50 31.72 11.48
CA ILE A 278 6.95 32.03 10.13
C ILE A 278 6.62 30.80 9.27
N LYS A 279 5.57 30.91 8.44
CA LYS A 279 5.26 29.93 7.41
C LYS A 279 6.43 29.93 6.44
N MET A 280 7.18 28.83 6.42
CA MET A 280 8.28 28.65 5.49
C MET A 280 7.84 27.64 4.44
N ALA A 281 7.79 28.08 3.18
CA ALA A 281 7.60 27.18 2.06
C ALA A 281 8.81 26.23 1.97
N ALA A 282 8.55 24.92 1.99
CA ALA A 282 9.61 23.94 1.79
C ALA A 282 9.93 23.91 0.28
N GLY A 283 11.07 24.49 -0.10
CA GLY A 283 11.67 24.27 -1.42
C GLY A 283 11.21 25.21 -2.51
N GLY A 284 10.81 26.43 -2.14
CA GLY A 284 10.42 27.46 -3.11
C GLY A 284 9.22 27.04 -3.97
N GLY A 285 8.34 26.20 -3.43
CA GLY A 285 7.16 25.67 -4.12
C GLY A 285 7.36 24.33 -4.83
N LYS A 286 8.60 23.89 -5.09
CA LYS A 286 8.86 22.67 -5.89
C LYS A 286 8.39 21.36 -5.25
N LEU A 287 8.41 21.26 -3.92
CA LEU A 287 7.96 20.06 -3.22
C LEU A 287 6.45 20.06 -2.97
N GLY A 288 5.79 21.21 -3.15
CA GLY A 288 4.36 21.35 -2.94
C GLY A 288 3.94 21.25 -1.48
N PHE A 289 4.71 21.75 -0.51
CA PHE A 289 4.23 21.85 0.88
C PHE A 289 4.91 22.98 1.67
N SER A 290 4.26 23.39 2.77
CA SER A 290 4.77 24.40 3.70
C SER A 290 4.83 23.85 5.11
N VAL A 291 5.83 24.29 5.87
CA VAL A 291 6.03 23.87 7.26
C VAL A 291 6.07 25.05 8.23
N ALA A 292 5.68 24.80 9.47
CA ALA A 292 5.86 25.69 10.60
C ALA A 292 6.48 24.93 11.77
N LYS A 293 7.26 25.64 12.59
CA LYS A 293 7.89 25.05 13.77
C LYS A 293 6.86 24.90 14.88
N THR A 294 6.76 23.71 15.47
CA THR A 294 5.90 23.44 16.63
C THR A 294 6.58 23.85 17.93
N PRO A 295 5.83 23.97 19.05
CA PRO A 295 6.42 24.16 20.38
C PRO A 295 7.37 23.03 20.80
N SER A 296 7.15 21.81 20.30
CA SER A 296 8.05 20.67 20.50
C SER A 296 9.36 20.77 19.70
N GLY A 297 9.51 21.79 18.85
CA GLY A 297 10.70 22.04 18.04
C GLY A 297 10.74 21.30 16.70
N LEU A 298 9.74 20.46 16.40
CA LEU A 298 9.59 19.76 15.12
C LEU A 298 8.99 20.68 14.05
N LEU A 299 9.08 20.26 12.78
CA LEU A 299 8.43 20.96 11.68
C LEU A 299 7.11 20.29 11.35
N GLN A 300 6.00 20.99 11.55
CA GLN A 300 4.67 20.53 11.18
C GLN A 300 4.31 21.01 9.78
N VAL A 301 3.80 20.11 8.95
CA VAL A 301 3.22 20.44 7.64
C VAL A 301 1.94 21.23 7.87
N VAL A 302 1.89 22.47 7.38
CA VAL A 302 0.75 23.37 7.56
C VAL A 302 -0.13 23.39 6.32
N ASP A 303 0.48 23.24 5.16
CA ASP A 303 -0.19 23.30 3.87
C ASP A 303 0.50 22.37 2.88
N ILE A 304 -0.28 21.81 1.95
CA ILE A 304 0.20 20.90 0.92
C ILE A 304 -0.52 21.18 -0.39
N ASP A 305 0.26 21.29 -1.46
CA ASP A 305 -0.22 21.32 -2.83
C ASP A 305 -0.60 19.88 -3.23
N THR A 306 -1.87 19.69 -3.56
CA THR A 306 -2.42 18.38 -3.96
C THR A 306 -1.83 17.87 -5.26
N LEU A 307 -1.26 18.74 -6.10
CA LEU A 307 -0.56 18.34 -7.33
C LEU A 307 0.93 18.10 -7.10
N GLY A 308 1.42 18.37 -5.89
CA GLY A 308 2.83 18.30 -5.53
C GLY A 308 3.32 16.90 -5.18
N LEU A 309 4.63 16.68 -5.34
CA LEU A 309 5.28 15.42 -5.01
C LEU A 309 4.96 14.97 -3.57
N ALA A 310 4.97 15.89 -2.62
CA ALA A 310 4.69 15.58 -1.23
C ALA A 310 3.30 14.94 -1.02
N TYR A 311 2.28 15.42 -1.74
CA TYR A 311 0.94 14.87 -1.63
C TYR A 311 0.87 13.47 -2.23
N SER A 312 1.47 13.26 -3.40
CA SER A 312 1.55 11.95 -4.05
C SER A 312 2.30 10.91 -3.21
N SER A 313 3.27 11.36 -2.40
CA SER A 313 4.01 10.54 -1.45
C SER A 313 3.28 10.30 -0.12
N GLY A 314 2.04 10.76 0.01
CA GLY A 314 1.21 10.54 1.19
C GLY A 314 1.48 11.46 2.38
N LEU A 315 2.24 12.55 2.19
CA LEU A 315 2.39 13.60 3.21
C LEU A 315 1.04 14.30 3.42
N MET A 316 0.71 14.64 4.66
CA MET A 316 -0.57 15.29 5.00
C MET A 316 -0.32 16.52 5.89
N PRO A 317 -1.16 17.57 5.80
CA PRO A 317 -1.08 18.65 6.77
C PRO A 317 -1.40 18.14 8.18
N GLY A 318 -0.64 18.62 9.15
CA GLY A 318 -0.63 18.11 10.53
C GLY A 318 0.56 17.22 10.85
N ASP A 319 1.15 16.56 9.84
CA ASP A 319 2.34 15.71 10.00
C ASP A 319 3.50 16.48 10.62
N GLN A 320 4.12 15.93 11.67
CA GLN A 320 5.33 16.50 12.25
C GLN A 320 6.55 15.75 11.75
N ILE A 321 7.36 16.42 10.92
CA ILE A 321 8.56 15.85 10.33
C ILE A 321 9.62 15.67 11.41
N LYS A 322 9.97 14.41 11.65
CA LYS A 322 10.97 14.00 12.65
C LYS A 322 12.34 13.82 12.01
N ARG A 323 12.39 13.07 10.89
CA ARG A 323 13.63 12.73 10.19
C ARG A 323 13.46 12.69 8.68
N VAL A 324 14.56 12.92 7.98
CA VAL A 324 14.70 12.74 6.54
C VAL A 324 15.97 11.93 6.27
N ASN A 325 15.84 10.81 5.58
CA ASN A 325 16.93 9.86 5.27
C ASN A 325 17.71 9.42 6.52
N GLY A 326 17.00 9.19 7.63
CA GLY A 326 17.59 8.81 8.93
C GLY A 326 18.14 9.99 9.74
N GLU A 327 18.26 11.18 9.17
CA GLU A 327 18.80 12.35 9.83
C GLU A 327 17.72 13.24 10.47
N ILE A 328 17.98 13.75 11.67
CA ILE A 328 17.06 14.64 12.41
C ILE A 328 16.99 16.00 11.72
N VAL A 329 15.78 16.51 11.50
CA VAL A 329 15.55 17.82 10.87
C VAL A 329 15.42 18.91 11.94
N ARG A 330 16.27 19.95 11.86
CA ARG A 330 16.31 21.02 12.88
C ARG A 330 15.49 22.26 12.52
N ASN A 331 15.40 22.59 11.24
CA ASN A 331 14.72 23.77 10.72
C ASN A 331 14.38 23.57 9.23
N ALA A 332 13.58 24.46 8.65
CA ALA A 332 13.13 24.30 7.26
C ALA A 332 14.26 24.34 6.23
N ARG A 333 15.35 25.09 6.49
CA ARG A 333 16.52 25.09 5.59
C ARG A 333 17.23 23.75 5.59
N ASP A 334 17.40 23.16 6.78
CA ASP A 334 17.98 21.82 6.98
C ASP A 334 17.10 20.73 6.35
N LEU A 335 15.77 20.82 6.54
CA LEU A 335 14.79 19.96 5.87
C LEU A 335 15.02 19.99 4.36
N MET A 336 15.09 21.20 3.78
CA MET A 336 15.24 21.36 2.35
C MET A 336 16.56 20.83 1.82
N SER A 337 17.66 21.07 2.55
CA SER A 337 18.96 20.54 2.18
C SER A 337 18.93 19.02 2.09
N LYS A 338 18.33 18.35 3.08
CA LYS A 338 18.24 16.88 3.17
C LYS A 338 17.36 16.25 2.11
N ILE A 339 16.25 16.93 1.76
CA ILE A 339 15.39 16.46 0.68
C ILE A 339 16.14 16.61 -0.65
N LEU A 340 16.64 17.79 -0.98
CA LEU A 340 17.25 18.07 -2.29
C LEU A 340 18.52 17.26 -2.56
N ASP A 341 19.31 16.95 -1.52
CA ASP A 341 20.53 16.14 -1.64
C ASP A 341 20.27 14.74 -2.22
N LYS A 342 19.12 14.16 -1.88
CA LYS A 342 18.76 12.77 -2.26
C LYS A 342 17.62 12.67 -3.26
N LEU A 343 16.89 13.75 -3.51
CA LEU A 343 15.74 13.75 -4.40
C LEU A 343 16.09 13.28 -5.82
N HIS A 344 17.27 13.65 -6.33
CA HIS A 344 17.69 13.31 -7.69
C HIS A 344 18.32 11.91 -7.83
N THR A 345 18.49 11.16 -6.74
CA THR A 345 19.21 9.88 -6.75
C THR A 345 18.33 8.70 -6.34
N GLU A 346 18.10 8.55 -5.03
CA GLU A 346 17.52 7.34 -4.44
C GLU A 346 16.08 7.56 -3.95
N GLY A 347 15.55 8.78 -4.13
CA GLY A 347 14.37 9.24 -3.44
C GLY A 347 14.67 9.69 -2.01
N VAL A 348 13.65 10.19 -1.34
CA VAL A 348 13.74 10.75 0.01
C VAL A 348 12.78 10.03 0.92
N TYR A 349 13.31 9.33 1.92
CA TYR A 349 12.51 8.68 2.95
C TYR A 349 12.34 9.63 4.14
N MET A 350 11.10 9.92 4.50
CA MET A 350 10.75 10.85 5.57
C MET A 350 9.99 10.11 6.68
N ILE A 351 10.40 10.32 7.93
CA ILE A 351 9.65 9.86 9.09
C ILE A 351 8.85 11.04 9.65
N VAL A 352 7.54 10.87 9.69
CA VAL A 352 6.60 11.86 10.22
C VAL A 352 5.86 11.29 11.43
N ILE A 353 5.49 12.17 12.36
CA ILE A 353 4.58 11.84 13.46
C ILE A 353 3.18 12.30 13.02
N ARG A 354 2.27 11.33 12.87
CA ARG A 354 0.86 11.54 12.55
C ARG A 354 0.02 10.87 13.64
N ASP A 355 -0.87 11.61 14.28
CA ASP A 355 -1.71 11.12 15.38
C ASP A 355 -0.91 10.43 16.50
N GLY A 356 0.27 10.99 16.81
CA GLY A 356 1.17 10.47 17.83
C GLY A 356 1.93 9.19 17.46
N ARG A 357 1.86 8.75 16.20
CA ARG A 357 2.58 7.57 15.69
C ARG A 357 3.56 7.94 14.59
N GLU A 358 4.68 7.22 14.53
CA GLU A 358 5.67 7.39 13.47
C GLU A 358 5.26 6.62 12.22
N ASN A 359 5.22 7.33 11.10
CA ASN A 359 4.92 6.81 9.76
C ASN A 359 6.07 7.16 8.81
N GLY A 360 6.41 6.21 7.94
CA GLY A 360 7.39 6.38 6.87
C GLY A 360 6.74 6.79 5.57
N LEU A 361 7.29 7.80 4.89
CA LEU A 361 6.85 8.28 3.59
C LEU A 361 8.04 8.25 2.62
N LEU A 362 7.83 7.77 1.39
CA LEU A 362 8.88 7.74 0.37
C LEU A 362 8.54 8.71 -0.77
N PHE A 363 9.46 9.63 -1.01
CA PHE A 363 9.38 10.63 -2.07
C PHE A 363 10.31 10.17 -3.19
N LEU A 364 9.74 9.61 -4.24
CA LEU A 364 10.52 9.27 -5.43
C LEU A 364 10.60 10.51 -6.32
N PRO A 365 11.74 10.82 -6.95
CA PRO A 365 11.74 11.81 -8.02
C PRO A 365 10.68 11.39 -9.05
N ALA A 366 9.91 12.37 -9.54
CA ALA A 366 9.23 12.18 -10.81
C ALA A 366 10.35 11.97 -11.84
N GLY A 367 10.68 10.71 -12.12
CA GLY A 367 11.72 10.40 -13.06
C GLY A 367 11.33 10.95 -14.43
N ASP A 368 12.32 11.32 -15.23
CA ASP A 368 12.19 11.39 -16.70
C ASP A 368 11.98 9.95 -17.25
N GLN A 369 11.02 9.21 -16.70
CA GLN A 369 10.64 7.88 -17.13
C GLN A 369 9.72 8.04 -18.35
N TYR A 370 10.35 8.04 -19.52
CA TYR A 370 9.71 7.74 -20.80
C TYR A 370 9.91 6.27 -21.15
#